data_AF-A0A0E4CQE9-F1
#
_entry.id   AF-A0A0E4CQE9-F1
#
_cell.length_a   1.000
_cell.length_b   1.000
_cell.length_c   1.000
_cell.angle_alpha   90.00
_cell.angle_beta   90.00
_cell.angle_gamma   90.00
#
_symmetry.space_group_name_H-M   'P 1'
#
loop_
_entity.id
_entity.type
_entity.pdbx_description
1 polymer ?
#
loop_
_entity_poly.entity_id
_entity_poly.type
_entity_poly.pdbx_seq_one_letter_code
_entity_poly.pdbx_strand_id
1 'polypeptide(L)'
;MTDLKTDRTDNGQRARFVPGQPDMWAFVLFETLVFTGYFGFYLFSRARKSELFIHAQAHLDLRIGVFNTLVLLLSSWSVARCVQSSRAGEYRAALRDVSITAAVAAVFLFVKVFEWARLVNSGNGLDSHDFFTYYFFLTGIHFVHLLIGFVVLGVIVYQLRSAATKPRESQEIVETCATYWHTVDFLWVLIFALLYVVR
;
A
#
# COMPACT_ATOMS: atom_id res chain seq x y z
N MET A 1 -46.27 22.83 -42.26
CA MET A 1 -46.31 22.29 -40.88
C MET A 1 -45.07 21.42 -40.76
N THR A 2 -44.03 22.04 -40.20
CA THR A 2 -42.63 21.72 -40.43
C THR A 2 -42.10 21.13 -39.14
N ASP A 3 -42.22 19.82 -38.95
CA ASP A 3 -41.63 19.15 -37.80
C ASP A 3 -40.19 18.73 -38.12
N LEU A 4 -39.30 19.70 -37.88
CA LEU A 4 -37.86 19.50 -37.73
C LEU A 4 -37.63 18.48 -36.61
N LYS A 5 -37.43 17.22 -37.00
CA LYS A 5 -36.86 16.17 -36.17
C LYS A 5 -35.49 16.64 -35.68
N THR A 6 -35.48 17.14 -34.46
CA THR A 6 -34.28 17.63 -33.76
C THR A 6 -33.46 16.40 -33.41
N ASP A 7 -32.50 16.07 -34.27
CA ASP A 7 -31.46 15.08 -34.01
C ASP A 7 -30.50 15.64 -32.95
N ARG A 8 -30.92 15.57 -31.70
CA ARG A 8 -30.07 15.85 -30.54
C ARG A 8 -29.10 14.69 -30.38
N THR A 9 -27.94 14.83 -30.99
CA THR A 9 -26.62 14.47 -30.47
C THR A 9 -26.64 13.64 -29.18
N ASP A 10 -26.80 12.33 -29.28
CA ASP A 10 -26.38 11.40 -28.23
C ASP A 10 -24.87 11.17 -28.36
N ASN A 11 -24.12 12.23 -28.05
CA ASN A 11 -22.68 12.13 -27.82
C ASN A 11 -22.49 11.82 -26.33
N GLY A 12 -23.07 10.69 -25.89
CA GLY A 12 -22.79 10.08 -24.61
C GLY A 12 -21.35 9.62 -24.61
N GLN A 13 -20.43 10.52 -24.27
CA GLN A 13 -19.08 10.21 -23.86
C GLN A 13 -19.17 9.00 -22.95
N ARG A 14 -18.72 7.84 -23.43
CA ARG A 14 -18.45 6.68 -22.59
C ARG A 14 -17.36 7.12 -21.64
N ALA A 15 -17.76 7.72 -20.52
CA ALA A 15 -16.90 7.99 -19.39
C ALA A 15 -16.23 6.65 -19.11
N ARG A 16 -14.94 6.59 -19.46
CA ARG A 16 -14.12 5.40 -19.36
C ARG A 16 -14.11 5.09 -17.87
N PHE A 17 -14.94 4.13 -17.48
CA PHE A 17 -15.12 3.74 -16.10
C PHE A 17 -13.80 3.16 -15.64
N VAL A 18 -12.97 4.01 -15.03
CA VAL A 18 -11.79 3.56 -14.33
C VAL A 18 -12.32 2.93 -13.05
N PRO A 19 -12.12 1.62 -12.83
CA PRO A 19 -12.46 1.03 -11.55
C PRO A 19 -11.65 1.75 -10.46
N GLY A 20 -12.34 2.34 -9.49
CA GLY A 20 -11.78 3.26 -8.51
C GLY A 20 -12.25 4.69 -8.72
N GLN A 21 -12.95 5.25 -7.73
CA GLN A 21 -13.37 6.65 -7.72
C GLN A 21 -12.17 7.56 -8.07
N PRO A 22 -12.35 8.60 -8.91
CA PRO A 22 -11.27 9.51 -9.30
C PRO A 22 -10.50 10.09 -8.10
N ASP A 23 -11.20 10.24 -6.98
CA ASP A 23 -10.68 10.74 -5.71
C ASP A 23 -9.59 9.82 -5.12
N MET A 24 -9.72 8.49 -5.27
CA MET A 24 -8.69 7.55 -4.82
C MET A 24 -7.42 7.67 -5.67
N TRP A 25 -7.56 7.80 -6.98
CA TRP A 25 -6.41 7.93 -7.88
C TRP A 25 -5.67 9.25 -7.65
N ALA A 26 -6.40 10.34 -7.40
CA ALA A 26 -5.81 11.62 -7.02
C ALA A 26 -5.03 11.51 -5.69
N PHE A 27 -5.61 10.82 -4.70
CA PHE A 27 -4.96 10.55 -3.42
C PHE A 27 -3.68 9.71 -3.57
N VAL A 28 -3.76 8.58 -4.28
CA VAL A 28 -2.61 7.70 -4.58
C VAL A 28 -1.50 8.45 -5.31
N LEU A 29 -1.85 9.28 -6.29
CA LEU A 29 -0.87 10.07 -7.05
C LEU A 29 -0.23 11.15 -6.17
N PHE A 30 -1.01 11.80 -5.31
CA PHE A 30 -0.51 12.76 -4.32
C PHE A 30 0.46 12.11 -3.34
N GLU A 31 0.11 10.97 -2.74
CA GLU A 31 0.99 10.23 -1.84
C GLU A 31 2.28 9.81 -2.55
N THR A 32 2.16 9.27 -3.76
CA THR A 32 3.32 8.87 -4.57
C THR A 32 4.24 10.05 -4.86
N LEU A 33 3.71 11.24 -5.16
CA LEU A 33 4.50 12.45 -5.39
C LEU A 33 5.23 12.92 -4.13
N VAL A 34 4.54 12.95 -2.98
CA VAL A 34 5.14 13.35 -1.69
C VAL A 34 6.30 12.41 -1.33
N PHE A 35 6.08 11.10 -1.43
CA PHE A 35 7.13 10.12 -1.18
C PHE A 35 8.28 10.23 -2.19
N THR A 36 7.99 10.43 -3.47
CA THR A 36 9.02 10.63 -4.50
C THR A 36 9.90 11.84 -4.18
N GLY A 37 9.30 12.97 -3.75
CA GLY A 37 10.04 14.14 -3.30
C GLY A 37 10.92 13.85 -2.09
N TYR A 38 10.39 13.12 -1.11
CA TYR A 38 11.15 12.72 0.08
C TYR A 38 12.31 11.76 -0.26
N PHE A 39 12.09 10.80 -1.16
CA PHE A 39 13.13 9.90 -1.66
C PHE A 39 14.24 10.68 -2.39
N GLY A 40 13.87 11.67 -3.19
CA GLY A 40 14.83 12.57 -3.84
C GLY A 40 15.70 13.31 -2.83
N PHE A 41 15.08 13.86 -1.77
CA PHE A 41 15.80 14.54 -0.69
C PHE A 41 16.72 13.58 0.10
N TYR A 42 16.25 12.37 0.39
CA TYR A 42 17.02 11.31 1.03
C TYR A 42 18.24 10.91 0.20
N LEU A 43 18.07 10.68 -1.11
CA LEU A 43 19.16 10.34 -2.03
C LEU A 43 20.20 11.46 -2.12
N PHE A 44 19.75 12.72 -2.17
CA PHE A 44 20.63 13.88 -2.17
C PHE A 44 21.44 14.01 -0.87
N SER A 45 20.78 13.84 0.28
CA SER A 45 21.42 13.88 1.60
C SER A 45 22.42 12.73 1.79
N ARG A 46 22.08 11.53 1.31
CA ARG A 46 22.97 10.36 1.29
C ARG A 46 24.22 10.60 0.46
N ALA A 47 24.08 11.17 -0.75
CA ALA A 47 25.22 11.45 -1.63
C ALA A 47 26.26 12.38 -0.98
N ARG A 48 25.85 13.18 0.01
CA ARG A 48 26.71 14.10 0.76
C ARG A 48 27.38 13.46 2.00
N LYS A 49 26.82 12.39 2.59
CA LYS A 49 27.27 11.77 3.87
C LYS A 49 27.30 10.24 3.81
N SER A 50 27.96 9.68 2.80
CA SER A 50 27.94 8.23 2.49
C SER A 50 28.46 7.32 3.64
N GLU A 51 29.56 7.69 4.32
CA GLU A 51 30.19 6.79 5.30
C GLU A 51 29.35 6.58 6.58
N LEU A 52 28.69 7.63 7.09
CA LEU A 52 27.81 7.52 8.26
C LEU A 52 26.55 6.70 7.98
N PHE A 53 26.08 6.72 6.73
CA PHE A 53 24.94 5.93 6.28
C PHE A 53 25.26 4.44 6.25
N ILE A 54 26.44 4.05 5.73
CA ILE A 54 26.84 2.63 5.65
C ILE A 54 27.02 2.02 7.05
N HIS A 55 27.59 2.78 8.00
CA HIS A 55 27.74 2.33 9.40
C HIS A 55 26.40 2.19 10.14
N ALA A 56 25.45 3.11 9.93
CA ALA A 56 24.11 3.00 10.50
C ALA A 56 23.29 1.88 9.84
N GLN A 57 23.43 1.68 8.53
CA GLN A 57 22.75 0.63 7.76
C GLN A 57 23.23 -0.78 8.14
N ALA A 58 24.47 -0.93 8.63
CA ALA A 58 24.98 -2.20 9.15
C ALA A 58 24.22 -2.71 10.39
N HIS A 59 23.50 -1.84 11.10
CA HIS A 59 22.66 -2.23 12.22
C HIS A 59 21.27 -2.75 11.79
N LEU A 60 20.91 -2.60 10.51
CA LEU A 60 19.67 -3.16 9.97
C LEU A 60 19.89 -4.57 9.44
N ASP A 61 19.00 -5.46 9.82
CA ASP A 61 19.04 -6.84 9.33
C ASP A 61 18.33 -6.94 7.98
N LEU A 62 19.13 -7.00 6.91
CA LEU A 62 18.63 -7.19 5.55
C LEU A 62 17.72 -8.41 5.43
N ARG A 63 17.96 -9.47 6.21
CA ARG A 63 17.18 -10.71 6.12
C ARG A 63 15.74 -10.46 6.58
N ILE A 64 15.57 -9.65 7.62
CA ILE A 64 14.26 -9.24 8.13
C ILE A 64 13.55 -8.35 7.10
N GLY A 65 14.29 -7.42 6.49
CA GLY A 65 13.77 -6.60 5.39
C GLY A 65 13.29 -7.43 4.20
N VAL A 66 14.10 -8.38 3.72
CA VAL A 66 13.75 -9.28 2.60
C VAL A 66 12.55 -10.16 2.95
N PHE A 67 12.52 -10.73 4.16
CA PHE A 67 11.39 -11.53 4.63
C PHE A 67 10.09 -10.71 4.60
N ASN A 68 10.12 -9.48 5.12
CA ASN A 68 8.98 -8.57 5.10
C ASN A 68 8.50 -8.23 3.68
N THR A 69 9.42 -8.03 2.74
CA THR A 69 9.08 -7.79 1.34
C THR A 69 8.43 -9.02 0.69
N LEU A 70 8.91 -10.22 0.97
CA LEU A 70 8.27 -11.46 0.49
C LEU A 70 6.86 -11.64 1.06
N VAL A 71 6.69 -11.34 2.36
CA VAL A 71 5.39 -11.35 3.05
C VAL A 71 4.41 -10.38 2.37
N LEU A 72 4.84 -9.17 2.05
CA LEU A 72 3.99 -8.19 1.34
C LEU A 72 3.64 -8.62 -0.08
N LEU A 73 4.61 -9.15 -0.84
CA LEU A 73 4.33 -9.69 -2.18
C LEU A 73 3.28 -10.83 -2.14
N LEU A 74 3.35 -11.70 -1.13
CA LEU A 74 2.32 -12.74 -0.90
C LEU A 74 0.97 -12.13 -0.54
N SER A 75 0.95 -11.06 0.28
CA SER A 75 -0.25 -10.31 0.64
C SER A 75 -0.93 -9.70 -0.60
N SER A 76 -0.13 -9.08 -1.47
CA SER A 76 -0.54 -8.49 -2.75
C SER A 76 -1.14 -9.53 -3.69
N TRP A 77 -0.50 -10.70 -3.83
CA TRP A 77 -1.07 -11.81 -4.61
C TRP A 77 -2.40 -12.31 -4.03
N SER A 78 -2.49 -12.42 -2.70
CA SER A 78 -3.71 -12.86 -2.00
C SER A 78 -4.88 -11.87 -2.21
N VAL A 79 -4.62 -10.56 -2.19
CA VAL A 79 -5.66 -9.54 -2.42
C VAL A 79 -6.15 -9.56 -3.88
N ALA A 80 -5.25 -9.78 -4.84
CA ALA A 80 -5.62 -9.92 -6.25
C ALA A 80 -6.53 -11.15 -6.47
N ARG A 81 -6.23 -12.26 -5.79
CA ARG A 81 -7.07 -13.46 -5.78
C ARG A 81 -8.43 -13.21 -5.13
N CYS A 82 -8.47 -12.46 -4.04
CA CYS A 82 -9.72 -12.03 -3.38
C CYS A 82 -10.63 -11.27 -4.35
N VAL A 83 -10.08 -10.31 -5.11
CA VAL A 83 -10.84 -9.56 -6.13
C VAL A 83 -11.39 -10.50 -7.20
N GLN A 84 -10.58 -11.45 -7.68
CA GLN A 84 -11.00 -12.40 -8.71
C GLN A 84 -12.11 -13.34 -8.22
N SER A 85 -11.98 -13.90 -7.00
CA SER A 85 -13.03 -14.73 -6.38
C SER A 85 -14.30 -13.92 -6.09
N SER A 86 -14.18 -12.65 -5.70
CA SER A 86 -15.33 -11.76 -5.54
C SER A 86 -16.05 -11.52 -6.87
N ARG A 87 -15.33 -11.37 -7.98
CA ARG A 87 -15.89 -11.25 -9.33
C ARG A 87 -16.60 -12.52 -9.80
N ALA A 88 -16.12 -13.69 -9.40
CA ALA A 88 -16.74 -14.98 -9.70
C ALA A 88 -17.99 -15.28 -8.85
N GLY A 89 -18.34 -14.41 -7.90
CA GLY A 89 -19.43 -14.65 -6.94
C GLY A 89 -19.08 -15.66 -5.83
N GLU A 90 -17.81 -16.08 -5.74
CA GLU A 90 -17.32 -17.02 -4.73
C GLU A 90 -16.91 -16.29 -3.43
N TYR A 91 -17.89 -15.70 -2.75
CA TYR A 91 -17.64 -14.85 -1.56
C TYR A 91 -16.89 -15.58 -0.43
N ARG A 92 -17.08 -16.90 -0.28
CA ARG A 92 -16.36 -17.70 0.74
C ARG A 92 -14.86 -17.80 0.44
N ALA A 93 -14.49 -17.93 -0.84
CA ALA A 93 -13.09 -17.94 -1.26
C ALA A 93 -12.48 -16.54 -1.07
N ALA A 94 -13.20 -15.49 -1.49
CA ALA A 94 -12.77 -14.10 -1.30
C ALA A 94 -12.54 -13.76 0.19
N LEU A 95 -13.44 -14.17 1.09
CA LEU A 95 -13.29 -13.98 2.53
C LEU A 95 -12.07 -14.73 3.10
N ARG A 96 -11.77 -15.92 2.60
CA ARG A 96 -10.56 -16.66 3.02
C ARG A 96 -9.31 -15.92 2.56
N ASP A 97 -9.27 -15.48 1.31
CA ASP A 97 -8.10 -14.82 0.73
C ASP A 97 -7.83 -13.46 1.39
N VAL A 98 -8.86 -12.67 1.68
CA VAL A 98 -8.71 -11.40 2.42
C VAL A 98 -8.27 -11.62 3.88
N SER A 99 -8.71 -12.72 4.51
CA SER A 99 -8.27 -13.08 5.86
C SER A 99 -6.80 -13.51 5.88
N ILE A 100 -6.33 -14.21 4.84
CA ILE A 100 -4.92 -14.54 4.64
C ILE A 100 -4.12 -13.24 4.47
N THR A 101 -4.57 -12.32 3.62
CA THR A 101 -3.94 -10.99 3.44
C THR A 101 -3.80 -10.26 4.77
N ALA A 102 -4.87 -10.20 5.58
CA ALA A 102 -4.84 -9.56 6.89
C ALA A 102 -3.87 -10.24 7.87
N ALA A 103 -3.81 -11.57 7.90
CA ALA A 103 -2.87 -12.30 8.76
C ALA A 103 -1.41 -12.05 8.34
N VAL A 104 -1.13 -12.06 7.04
CA VAL A 104 0.20 -11.80 6.46
C VAL A 104 0.64 -10.37 6.77
N ALA A 105 -0.25 -9.38 6.61
CA ALA A 105 0.00 -8.00 6.97
C ALA A 105 0.26 -7.81 8.48
N ALA A 106 -0.40 -8.60 9.34
CA ALA A 106 -0.22 -8.51 10.78
C ALA A 106 1.16 -9.05 11.20
N VAL A 107 1.64 -10.11 10.53
CA VAL A 107 3.00 -10.62 10.71
C VAL A 107 4.02 -9.55 10.33
N PHE A 108 3.84 -8.89 9.18
CA PHE A 108 4.69 -7.77 8.78
C PHE A 108 4.75 -6.68 9.86
N LEU A 109 3.58 -6.28 10.37
CA LEU A 109 3.44 -5.24 11.39
C LEU A 109 4.16 -5.63 12.69
N PHE A 110 3.99 -6.86 13.14
CA PHE A 110 4.66 -7.40 14.32
C PHE A 110 6.19 -7.41 14.16
N VAL A 111 6.69 -7.89 13.01
CA VAL A 111 8.13 -7.92 12.71
C VAL A 111 8.70 -6.50 12.70
N LYS A 112 7.97 -5.53 12.16
CA LYS A 112 8.41 -4.12 12.13
C LYS A 112 8.49 -3.50 13.52
N VAL A 113 7.48 -3.71 14.36
CA VAL A 113 7.50 -3.23 15.76
C VAL A 113 8.66 -3.86 16.53
N PHE A 114 8.91 -5.16 16.33
CA PHE A 114 10.03 -5.85 16.95
C PHE A 114 11.39 -5.26 16.53
N GLU A 115 11.55 -4.96 15.24
CA GLU A 115 12.77 -4.33 14.73
C GLU A 115 12.98 -2.93 15.30
N TRP A 116 11.94 -2.09 15.35
CA TRP A 116 12.00 -0.79 16.01
C TRP A 116 12.37 -0.91 17.49
N ALA A 117 11.75 -1.84 18.23
CA ALA A 117 12.07 -2.07 19.63
C ALA A 117 13.53 -2.50 19.82
N ARG A 118 14.05 -3.35 18.93
CA ARG A 118 15.45 -3.77 18.93
C ARG A 118 16.39 -2.59 18.67
N LEU A 119 16.07 -1.73 17.70
CA LEU A 119 16.86 -0.54 17.37
C LEU A 119 16.90 0.44 18.54
N VAL A 120 15.74 0.77 19.11
CA VAL A 120 15.63 1.67 20.28
C VAL A 120 16.38 1.09 21.48
N ASN A 121 16.23 -0.20 21.77
CA ASN A 121 16.93 -0.84 22.90
C ASN A 121 18.44 -0.93 22.71
N SER A 122 18.93 -0.90 21.46
CA SER A 122 20.37 -0.85 21.15
C SER A 122 20.99 0.54 21.25
N GLY A 123 20.24 1.56 21.69
CA GLY A 123 20.72 2.95 21.81
C GLY A 123 20.72 3.72 20.49
N ASN A 124 20.19 3.13 19.42
CA ASN A 124 20.06 3.74 18.09
C ASN A 124 18.64 4.29 17.89
N GLY A 125 18.26 5.22 18.76
CA GLY A 125 16.97 5.92 18.68
C GLY A 125 16.94 7.02 17.63
N LEU A 126 15.84 7.80 17.62
CA LEU A 126 15.63 8.97 16.75
C LEU A 126 16.73 10.05 16.87
N ASP A 127 17.50 10.04 17.96
CA ASP A 127 18.45 11.10 18.32
C ASP A 127 19.91 10.75 17.98
N SER A 128 20.18 9.51 17.54
CA SER A 128 21.56 9.02 17.42
C SER A 128 22.22 9.37 16.08
N HIS A 129 21.51 9.27 14.95
CA HIS A 129 22.06 9.58 13.61
C HIS A 129 20.96 10.05 12.65
N ASP A 130 21.29 11.03 11.78
CA ASP A 130 20.42 11.55 10.70
C ASP A 130 19.73 10.42 9.90
N PHE A 131 20.42 9.30 9.67
CA PHE A 131 19.89 8.12 8.98
C PHE A 131 18.70 7.49 9.69
N PHE A 132 18.76 7.32 11.02
CA PHE A 132 17.68 6.72 11.78
C PHE A 132 16.43 7.61 11.76
N THR A 133 16.59 8.93 11.76
CA THR A 133 15.45 9.86 11.61
C THR A 133 14.73 9.66 10.29
N TYR A 134 15.45 9.59 9.16
CA TYR A 134 14.84 9.29 7.86
C TYR A 134 14.21 7.89 7.83
N TYR A 135 14.88 6.89 8.42
CA TYR A 135 14.39 5.53 8.52
C TYR A 135 13.06 5.44 9.28
N PHE A 136 13.01 5.98 10.51
CA PHE A 136 11.82 5.97 11.34
C PHE A 136 10.70 6.81 10.73
N PHE A 137 11.03 7.95 10.10
CA PHE A 137 10.04 8.77 9.44
C PHE A 137 9.41 8.02 8.26
N LEU A 138 10.20 7.50 7.31
CA LEU A 138 9.74 6.77 6.12
C LEU A 138 9.01 5.47 6.46
N THR A 139 9.55 4.68 7.39
CA THR A 139 8.88 3.44 7.81
C THR A 139 7.67 3.71 8.67
N GLY A 140 7.65 4.81 9.43
CA GLY A 140 6.55 5.19 10.30
C GLY A 140 5.34 5.73 9.54
N ILE A 141 5.54 6.62 8.57
CA ILE A 141 4.47 7.01 7.65
C ILE A 141 3.89 5.79 6.94
N HIS A 142 4.73 4.91 6.40
CA HIS A 142 4.25 3.69 5.76
C HIS A 142 3.47 2.77 6.72
N PHE A 143 3.94 2.64 7.97
CA PHE A 143 3.23 1.87 9.00
C PHE A 143 1.82 2.42 9.25
N VAL A 144 1.66 3.74 9.31
CA VAL A 144 0.34 4.39 9.43
C VAL A 144 -0.54 4.07 8.21
N HIS A 145 0.01 4.09 7.00
CA HIS A 145 -0.74 3.74 5.78
C HIS A 145 -1.17 2.26 5.80
N LEU A 146 -0.31 1.38 6.28
CA LEU A 146 -0.62 -0.05 6.41
C LEU A 146 -1.72 -0.28 7.46
N LEU A 147 -1.74 0.48 8.55
CA LEU A 147 -2.85 0.47 9.52
C LEU A 147 -4.17 0.95 8.90
N ILE A 148 -4.14 1.99 8.07
CA ILE A 148 -5.32 2.44 7.31
C ILE A 148 -5.76 1.33 6.33
N GLY A 149 -4.82 0.67 5.67
CA GLY A 149 -5.07 -0.50 4.83
C GLY A 149 -5.79 -1.63 5.57
N PHE A 150 -5.47 -1.85 6.84
CA PHE A 150 -6.17 -2.83 7.68
C PHE A 150 -7.65 -2.49 7.88
N VAL A 151 -7.97 -1.21 8.08
CA VAL A 151 -9.35 -0.74 8.15
C VAL A 151 -10.05 -0.99 6.81
N VAL A 152 -9.37 -0.69 5.71
CA VAL A 152 -9.86 -0.93 4.34
C VAL A 152 -10.13 -2.43 4.08
N LEU A 153 -9.23 -3.33 4.49
CA LEU A 153 -9.47 -4.79 4.44
C LEU A 153 -10.69 -5.20 5.29
N GLY A 154 -10.88 -4.58 6.46
CA GLY A 154 -12.06 -4.77 7.29
C GLY A 154 -13.35 -4.37 6.57
N VAL A 155 -13.32 -3.27 5.82
CA VAL A 155 -14.45 -2.83 4.97
C VAL A 155 -14.70 -3.85 3.85
N ILE A 156 -13.67 -4.38 3.19
CA ILE A 156 -13.81 -5.46 2.20
C ILE A 156 -14.52 -6.67 2.81
N VAL A 157 -14.10 -7.13 4.00
CA VAL A 157 -14.73 -8.26 4.70
C VAL A 157 -16.20 -7.98 5.00
N TYR A 158 -16.52 -6.78 5.51
CA TYR A 158 -17.89 -6.37 5.79
C TYR A 158 -18.75 -6.35 4.52
N GLN A 159 -18.21 -5.78 3.44
CA GLN A 159 -18.88 -5.66 2.16
C GLN A 159 -19.11 -7.03 1.50
N LEU A 160 -18.14 -7.94 1.58
CA LEU A 160 -18.27 -9.33 1.09
C LEU A 160 -19.34 -10.12 1.85
N ARG A 161 -19.56 -9.84 3.14
CA ARG A 161 -20.67 -10.42 3.92
C ARG A 161 -22.04 -9.87 3.51
N SER A 162 -22.10 -8.59 3.11
CA SER A 162 -23.31 -7.93 2.61
C SER A 162 -23.52 -8.04 1.10
N ALA A 163 -22.63 -8.72 0.38
CA ALA A 163 -22.63 -8.80 -1.08
C ALA A 163 -23.88 -9.48 -1.67
N ALA A 164 -24.63 -10.22 -0.85
CA ALA A 164 -25.94 -10.77 -1.22
C ALA A 164 -26.98 -9.69 -1.56
N THR A 165 -26.83 -8.46 -1.06
CA THR A 165 -27.82 -7.38 -1.24
C THR A 165 -27.45 -6.42 -2.38
N LYS A 166 -26.16 -6.19 -2.64
CA LYS A 166 -25.68 -5.26 -3.68
C LYS A 166 -24.33 -5.69 -4.32
N PRO A 167 -24.35 -6.59 -5.31
CA PRO A 167 -23.13 -7.16 -5.88
C PRO A 167 -22.23 -6.16 -6.61
N ARG A 168 -22.82 -5.23 -7.39
CA ARG A 168 -22.06 -4.25 -8.19
C ARG A 168 -21.30 -3.22 -7.35
N GLU A 169 -22.00 -2.58 -6.40
CA GLU A 169 -21.41 -1.58 -5.48
C GLU A 169 -20.31 -2.23 -4.61
N SER A 170 -20.56 -3.47 -4.15
CA SER A 170 -19.56 -4.24 -3.39
C SER A 170 -18.29 -4.48 -4.18
N GLN A 171 -18.42 -4.85 -5.45
CA GLN A 171 -17.29 -5.16 -6.32
C GLN A 171 -16.43 -3.92 -6.62
N GLU A 172 -17.06 -2.77 -6.87
CA GLU A 172 -16.34 -1.50 -7.09
C GLU A 172 -15.51 -1.10 -5.86
N ILE A 173 -16.09 -1.23 -4.66
CA ILE A 173 -15.38 -0.96 -3.41
C ILE A 173 -14.22 -1.94 -3.22
N VAL A 174 -14.43 -3.25 -3.43
CA VAL A 174 -13.38 -4.28 -3.30
C VAL A 174 -12.20 -4.00 -4.25
N GLU A 175 -12.47 -3.63 -5.50
CA GLU A 175 -11.44 -3.29 -6.49
C GLU A 175 -10.66 -2.03 -6.09
N THR A 176 -11.39 -0.98 -5.67
CA THR A 176 -10.82 0.27 -5.16
C THR A 176 -9.87 -0.01 -3.99
N CYS A 177 -10.36 -0.76 -2.99
CA CYS A 177 -9.60 -1.13 -1.81
C CYS A 177 -8.35 -1.98 -2.15
N ALA A 178 -8.46 -2.91 -3.11
CA ALA A 178 -7.33 -3.71 -3.56
C ALA A 178 -6.27 -2.86 -4.26
N THR A 179 -6.67 -1.91 -5.12
CA THR A 179 -5.74 -0.97 -5.75
C THR A 179 -4.99 -0.13 -4.70
N TYR A 180 -5.69 0.39 -3.68
CA TYR A 180 -5.05 1.08 -2.56
C TYR A 180 -4.00 0.20 -1.86
N TRP A 181 -4.35 -1.06 -1.56
CA TRP A 181 -3.43 -2.01 -0.95
C TRP A 181 -2.17 -2.23 -1.81
N HIS A 182 -2.35 -2.44 -3.12
CA HIS A 182 -1.23 -2.60 -4.05
C HIS A 182 -0.32 -1.38 -4.12
N THR A 183 -0.87 -0.17 -4.08
CA THR A 183 -0.09 1.07 -4.05
C THR A 183 0.77 1.14 -2.78
N VAL A 184 0.19 0.86 -1.61
CA VAL A 184 0.91 0.85 -0.33
C VAL A 184 2.05 -0.19 -0.36
N ASP A 185 1.78 -1.37 -0.92
CA ASP A 185 2.76 -2.45 -1.09
C ASP A 185 3.93 -2.02 -1.99
N PHE A 186 3.64 -1.39 -3.13
CA PHE A 186 4.66 -0.85 -4.05
C PHE A 186 5.54 0.21 -3.37
N LEU A 187 4.93 1.07 -2.56
CA LEU A 187 5.64 2.09 -1.80
C LEU A 187 6.62 1.46 -0.82
N TRP A 188 6.22 0.37 -0.15
CA TRP A 188 7.14 -0.38 0.71
C TRP A 188 8.34 -0.93 -0.04
N VAL A 189 8.13 -1.54 -1.21
CA VAL A 189 9.22 -2.11 -2.02
C VAL A 189 10.25 -1.03 -2.35
N LEU A 190 9.82 0.19 -2.64
CA LEU A 190 10.70 1.33 -2.90
C LEU A 190 11.46 1.77 -1.63
N ILE A 191 10.77 1.87 -0.49
CA ILE A 191 11.40 2.15 0.82
C ILE A 191 12.46 1.10 1.14
N PHE A 192 12.12 -0.18 0.99
CA PHE A 192 13.01 -1.30 1.21
C PHE A 192 14.23 -1.24 0.26
N ALA A 193 14.02 -0.99 -1.02
CA ALA A 193 15.12 -0.86 -1.99
C ALA A 193 16.10 0.24 -1.56
N LEU A 194 15.61 1.43 -1.20
CA LEU A 194 16.46 2.56 -0.83
C LEU A 194 17.16 2.41 0.53
N LEU A 195 16.47 1.85 1.53
CA LEU A 195 16.97 1.75 2.91
C LEU A 195 17.80 0.48 3.15
N TYR A 196 17.50 -0.64 2.49
CA TYR A 196 18.14 -1.93 2.76
C TYR A 196 19.01 -2.45 1.60
N VAL A 197 18.63 -2.20 0.35
CA VAL A 197 19.31 -2.77 -0.83
C VAL A 197 20.41 -1.85 -1.37
N VAL A 198 20.12 -0.56 -1.52
CA VAL A 198 21.12 0.40 -1.99
C VAL A 198 22.11 0.61 -0.84
N ARG A 199 23.35 0.13 -1.01
CA ARG A 199 24.50 0.27 -0.10
C ARG A 199 25.54 1.16 -0.74
#